data_AF-A0A7R7E6V5-F1
#
_entry.id   AF-A0A7R7E6V5-F1
#
_cell.length_a   1.000
_cell.length_b   1.000
_cell.length_c   1.000
_cell.angle_alpha   90.00
_cell.angle_beta   90.00
_cell.angle_gamma   90.00
#
_symmetry.space_group_name_H-M   'P 1'
#
loop_
_entity.id
_entity.type
_entity.pdbx_description
1 polymer ?
#
loop_
_entity_poly.entity_id
_entity_poly.type
_entity_poly.pdbx_seq_one_letter_code
_entity_poly.pdbx_strand_id
1 'polypeptide(L)'
;MATAAKKAPAKSRSDKQHNLSAPKPADFTKEEELSAYRHMLLIRRFEEKAGQLYGMGFIGGFCHLYIGQEAVVTGMKMALVEGDQMITAYRDHGHMLAMDLSPRGVMAELTGRRGGLSKGKGGSMHMFSKEKHFYGGHGIVGAQVSLGTGLAFANRYRDNKNVSLTYFGDGAANQGQVYESFNMASLWKLPVIYIIENNRYAMGTSVSRSSAETDFSHRGASFKIPGIQVDGMDVRAVKSAADLATEWCRAGNGPLILEMQTYRYRGHSMSDPAKYRSKEEVQKMRSEHDPIEQVRARLLDKKWASEDELKAVDKEVRDIVADAAEFAQNDAEPDPSELWTDIVL
;
A
#
# COMPACT_ATOMS: atom_id res chain seq x y z
N MET A 1 -11.29 7.41 62.94
CA MET A 1 -10.76 6.78 61.71
C MET A 1 -11.47 7.42 60.53
N ALA A 2 -10.71 8.06 59.64
CA ALA A 2 -11.23 8.93 58.59
C ALA A 2 -11.95 8.14 57.49
N THR A 3 -13.13 8.64 57.11
CA THR A 3 -13.95 8.21 55.98
C THR A 3 -13.27 8.55 54.65
N ALA A 4 -12.94 7.53 53.85
CA ALA A 4 -12.43 7.70 52.50
C ALA A 4 -13.55 8.19 51.56
N ALA A 5 -13.39 9.41 51.04
CA ALA A 5 -14.30 10.00 50.07
C ALA A 5 -14.24 9.25 48.74
N LYS A 6 -15.40 8.76 48.27
CA LYS A 6 -15.59 8.23 46.91
C LYS A 6 -15.35 9.36 45.90
N LYS A 7 -14.32 9.23 45.06
CA LYS A 7 -14.14 10.08 43.87
C LYS A 7 -15.32 9.90 42.93
N ALA A 8 -15.95 11.00 42.54
CA ALA A 8 -16.98 11.04 41.51
C ALA A 8 -16.42 10.52 40.16
N PRO A 9 -17.25 9.87 39.33
CA PRO A 9 -16.81 9.43 38.00
C PRO A 9 -16.44 10.66 37.17
N ALA A 10 -15.28 10.59 36.51
CA ALA A 10 -14.87 11.63 35.57
C ALA A 10 -15.97 11.82 34.51
N LYS A 11 -16.40 13.07 34.33
CA LYS A 11 -17.32 13.46 33.24
C LYS A 11 -16.78 12.88 31.94
N SER A 12 -17.59 12.06 31.26
CA SER A 12 -17.29 11.62 29.90
C SER A 12 -17.05 12.87 29.06
N ARG A 13 -15.83 13.01 28.53
CA ARG A 13 -15.60 13.97 27.45
C ARG A 13 -16.53 13.52 26.33
N SER A 14 -17.52 14.35 26.06
CA SER A 14 -18.46 14.19 24.96
C SER A 14 -17.74 13.68 23.72
N ASP A 15 -18.27 12.63 23.10
CA ASP A 15 -17.97 12.14 21.76
C ASP A 15 -18.07 13.32 20.76
N LYS A 16 -17.03 14.15 20.67
CA LYS A 16 -16.84 15.00 19.51
C LYS A 16 -16.38 14.05 18.42
N GLN A 17 -17.30 13.71 17.53
CA GLN A 17 -16.96 13.14 16.23
C GLN A 17 -15.84 14.02 15.67
N HIS A 18 -14.61 13.49 15.64
CA HIS A 18 -13.50 14.21 15.07
C HIS A 18 -13.76 14.22 13.57
N ASN A 19 -14.35 15.32 13.06
CA ASN A 19 -14.36 15.63 11.64
C ASN A 19 -12.90 15.92 11.25
N LEU A 20 -12.12 14.86 11.05
CA LEU A 20 -10.78 14.96 10.51
C LEU A 20 -10.92 15.28 9.03
N SER A 21 -10.31 16.37 8.60
CA SER A 21 -10.15 16.71 7.19
C SER A 21 -8.77 16.28 6.73
N ALA A 22 -8.62 16.08 5.41
CA ALA A 22 -7.31 15.87 4.82
C ALA A 22 -6.37 17.03 5.20
N PRO A 23 -5.16 16.75 5.70
CA PRO A 23 -4.16 17.78 5.90
C PRO A 23 -3.74 18.36 4.55
N LYS A 24 -3.22 19.60 4.56
CA LYS A 24 -2.63 20.18 3.36
C LYS A 24 -1.45 19.34 2.90
N PRO A 25 -1.19 19.22 1.58
CA PRO A 25 -0.01 18.53 1.07
C PRO A 25 1.28 19.08 1.69
N ALA A 26 2.23 18.19 1.96
CA ALA A 26 3.48 18.52 2.61
C ALA A 26 4.39 19.34 1.68
N ASP A 27 5.11 20.28 2.27
CA ASP A 27 6.17 20.99 1.57
C ASP A 27 7.46 20.18 1.64
N PHE A 28 7.71 19.36 0.63
CA PHE A 28 8.94 18.57 0.53
C PHE A 28 10.16 19.45 0.28
N THR A 29 11.31 19.05 0.83
CA THR A 29 12.62 19.54 0.39
C THR A 29 12.95 19.02 -1.02
N LYS A 30 14.02 19.54 -1.62
CA LYS A 30 14.53 19.03 -2.91
C LYS A 30 14.87 17.55 -2.81
N GLU A 31 15.48 17.13 -1.71
CA GLU A 31 15.93 15.76 -1.46
C GLU A 31 14.75 14.81 -1.30
N GLU A 32 13.73 15.21 -0.55
CA GLU A 32 12.50 14.42 -0.39
C GLU A 32 11.75 14.27 -1.72
N GLU A 33 11.65 15.33 -2.52
CA GLU A 33 10.98 15.30 -3.83
C GLU A 33 11.73 14.38 -4.81
N LEU A 34 13.06 14.47 -4.88
CA LEU A 34 13.89 13.59 -5.71
C LEU A 34 13.84 12.12 -5.25
N SER A 35 13.83 11.89 -3.93
CA SER A 35 13.69 10.55 -3.37
C SER A 35 12.34 9.94 -3.72
N ALA A 36 11.24 10.68 -3.55
CA ALA A 36 9.91 10.23 -3.93
C ALA A 36 9.80 9.95 -5.44
N TYR A 37 10.35 10.83 -6.27
CA TYR A 37 10.43 10.64 -7.73
C TYR A 37 11.12 9.32 -8.09
N ARG A 38 12.30 9.08 -7.49
CA ARG A 38 13.09 7.87 -7.73
C ARG A 38 12.36 6.60 -7.30
N HIS A 39 11.77 6.58 -6.11
CA HIS A 39 11.05 5.40 -5.61
C HIS A 39 9.83 5.07 -6.47
N MET A 40 9.03 6.06 -6.85
CA MET A 40 7.88 5.83 -7.73
C MET A 40 8.32 5.38 -9.12
N LEU A 41 9.41 5.92 -9.66
CA LEU A 41 10.00 5.44 -10.92
C LEU A 41 10.46 3.99 -10.80
N LEU A 42 11.12 3.61 -9.71
CA LEU A 42 11.55 2.23 -9.48
C LEU A 42 10.37 1.28 -9.55
N ILE A 43 9.29 1.59 -8.82
CA ILE A 43 8.05 0.80 -8.86
C ILE A 43 7.52 0.75 -10.29
N ARG A 44 7.33 1.89 -10.97
CA ARG A 44 6.78 1.93 -12.34
C ARG A 44 7.59 1.10 -13.33
N ARG A 45 8.92 1.27 -13.34
CA ARG A 45 9.81 0.57 -14.29
C ARG A 45 9.91 -0.92 -13.99
N PHE A 46 9.94 -1.28 -12.71
CA PHE A 46 9.90 -2.68 -12.28
C PHE A 46 8.62 -3.36 -12.76
N GLU A 47 7.47 -2.73 -12.52
CA GLU A 47 6.15 -3.24 -12.92
C GLU A 47 6.00 -3.35 -14.45
N GLU A 48 6.53 -2.38 -15.20
CA GLU A 48 6.59 -2.44 -16.67
C GLU A 48 7.43 -3.63 -17.15
N LYS A 49 8.58 -3.90 -16.49
CA LYS A 49 9.43 -5.06 -16.80
C LYS A 49 8.77 -6.38 -16.41
N ALA A 50 8.11 -6.45 -15.25
CA ALA A 50 7.33 -7.62 -14.83
C ALA A 50 6.23 -7.93 -15.86
N GLY A 51 5.53 -6.91 -16.36
CA GLY A 51 4.56 -7.06 -17.46
C GLY A 51 5.17 -7.64 -18.74
N GLN A 52 6.38 -7.22 -19.11
CA GLN A 52 7.10 -7.78 -20.26
C GLN A 52 7.45 -9.26 -20.04
N LEU A 53 8.03 -9.60 -18.90
CA LEU A 53 8.41 -10.98 -18.57
C LEU A 53 7.21 -11.92 -18.49
N TYR A 54 6.06 -11.43 -18.01
CA TYR A 54 4.80 -12.16 -18.07
C TYR A 54 4.39 -12.48 -19.51
N GLY A 55 4.43 -11.47 -20.40
CA GLY A 55 4.11 -11.67 -21.82
C GLY A 55 5.08 -12.61 -22.54
N MET A 56 6.32 -12.75 -22.04
CA MET A 56 7.33 -13.69 -22.53
C MET A 56 7.20 -15.09 -21.91
N GLY A 57 6.27 -15.30 -20.96
CA GLY A 57 6.04 -16.59 -20.30
C GLY A 57 6.98 -16.91 -19.13
N PHE A 58 7.79 -15.96 -18.66
CA PHE A 58 8.68 -16.17 -17.51
C PHE A 58 7.97 -16.09 -16.15
N ILE A 59 6.81 -15.43 -16.10
CA ILE A 59 5.99 -15.33 -14.89
C ILE A 59 4.73 -16.17 -15.10
N GLY A 60 4.57 -17.22 -14.29
CA GLY A 60 3.40 -18.10 -14.32
C GLY A 60 2.23 -17.57 -13.49
N GLY A 61 1.01 -18.05 -13.79
CA GLY A 61 -0.18 -17.75 -13.00
C GLY A 61 -0.72 -16.32 -13.19
N PHE A 62 -1.01 -15.64 -12.08
CA PHE A 62 -1.52 -14.27 -12.09
C PHE A 62 -0.39 -13.27 -11.88
N CYS A 63 -0.45 -12.12 -12.55
CA CYS A 63 0.47 -11.00 -12.34
C CYS A 63 -0.34 -9.71 -12.22
N HIS A 64 -0.31 -9.09 -11.03
CA HIS A 64 -1.12 -7.92 -10.69
C HIS A 64 -0.24 -6.69 -10.54
N LEU A 65 -0.21 -5.86 -11.59
CA LEU A 65 0.72 -4.74 -11.62
C LEU A 65 0.26 -3.54 -10.79
N TYR A 66 1.15 -2.90 -10.01
CA TYR A 66 0.81 -1.74 -9.17
C TYR A 66 0.79 -0.38 -9.91
N ILE A 67 0.89 -0.41 -11.24
CA ILE A 67 1.00 0.78 -12.11
C ILE A 67 -0.18 1.76 -11.93
N GLY A 68 0.15 2.98 -11.51
CA GLY A 68 -0.76 4.11 -11.30
C GLY A 68 -1.06 4.43 -9.84
N GLN A 69 -0.54 3.62 -8.90
CA GLN A 69 -0.79 3.76 -7.45
C GLN A 69 0.50 4.07 -6.67
N GLU A 70 1.60 4.41 -7.36
CA GLU A 70 2.95 4.48 -6.77
C GLU A 70 3.07 5.52 -5.64
N ALA A 71 2.36 6.64 -5.77
CA ALA A 71 2.34 7.71 -4.78
C ALA A 71 1.76 7.26 -3.44
N VAL A 72 0.79 6.33 -3.44
CA VAL A 72 0.13 5.83 -2.24
C VAL A 72 1.16 5.15 -1.33
N VAL A 73 1.83 4.11 -1.83
CA VAL A 73 2.76 3.37 -0.98
C VAL A 73 4.03 4.16 -0.67
N THR A 74 4.50 4.98 -1.62
CA THR A 74 5.69 5.83 -1.42
C THR A 74 5.43 6.86 -0.32
N GLY A 75 4.32 7.59 -0.38
CA GLY A 75 3.99 8.61 0.61
C GLY A 75 3.71 8.03 2.00
N MET A 76 3.05 6.87 2.06
CA MET A 76 2.80 6.18 3.33
C MET A 76 4.09 5.65 3.97
N LYS A 77 5.01 5.07 3.17
CA LYS A 77 6.31 4.58 3.64
C LYS A 77 7.14 5.68 4.30
N MET A 78 7.09 6.91 3.78
CA MET A 78 7.85 8.04 4.32
C MET A 78 7.46 8.42 5.76
N ALA A 79 6.31 7.98 6.28
CA ALA A 79 5.88 8.21 7.67
C ALA A 79 6.17 7.02 8.61
N LEU A 80 6.72 5.92 8.10
CA LEU A 80 7.00 4.73 8.91
C LEU A 80 8.24 4.90 9.77
N VAL A 81 8.20 4.28 10.95
CA VAL A 81 9.37 4.10 11.83
C VAL A 81 9.70 2.62 11.96
N GLU A 82 10.87 2.33 12.52
CA GLU A 82 11.34 0.96 12.74
C GLU A 82 10.30 0.14 13.53
N GLY A 83 9.99 -1.05 13.03
CA GLY A 83 9.03 -1.97 13.62
C GLY A 83 7.56 -1.73 13.26
N ASP A 84 7.20 -0.64 12.57
CA ASP A 84 5.88 -0.54 11.96
C ASP A 84 5.68 -1.64 10.92
N GLN A 85 4.43 -2.07 10.76
CA GLN A 85 4.11 -3.23 9.94
C GLN A 85 3.25 -2.81 8.77
N MET A 86 3.50 -3.42 7.62
CA MET A 86 2.69 -3.26 6.41
C MET A 86 2.09 -4.60 6.02
N ILE A 87 0.79 -4.62 5.76
CA ILE A 87 0.04 -5.79 5.28
C ILE A 87 -0.87 -5.37 4.13
N THR A 88 -0.87 -6.14 3.04
CA THR A 88 -1.58 -5.79 1.80
C THR A 88 -2.11 -7.03 1.06
N ALA A 89 -2.94 -6.80 0.05
CA ALA A 89 -3.46 -7.84 -0.85
C ALA A 89 -2.41 -8.26 -1.90
N TYR A 90 -2.82 -9.08 -2.87
CA TYR A 90 -2.02 -9.62 -3.97
C TYR A 90 -1.41 -8.62 -4.98
N ARG A 91 -1.52 -7.29 -4.77
CA ARG A 91 -0.94 -6.26 -5.66
C ARG A 91 0.22 -5.57 -4.94
N ASP A 92 1.22 -6.36 -4.61
CA ASP A 92 2.17 -6.09 -3.53
C ASP A 92 3.61 -5.82 -3.99
N HIS A 93 3.95 -5.97 -5.28
CA HIS A 93 5.35 -5.83 -5.73
C HIS A 93 5.85 -4.41 -5.48
N GLY A 94 5.07 -3.40 -5.86
CA GLY A 94 5.35 -2.00 -5.54
C GLY A 94 5.46 -1.72 -4.04
N HIS A 95 4.72 -2.45 -3.19
CA HIS A 95 4.83 -2.32 -1.74
C HIS A 95 6.15 -2.87 -1.21
N MET A 96 6.59 -4.02 -1.72
CA MET A 96 7.89 -4.58 -1.34
C MET A 96 9.04 -3.66 -1.72
N LEU A 97 9.00 -3.11 -2.94
CA LEU A 97 10.02 -2.16 -3.39
C LEU A 97 10.03 -0.89 -2.53
N ALA A 98 8.85 -0.38 -2.15
CA ALA A 98 8.75 0.75 -1.22
C ALA A 98 9.27 0.41 0.18
N MET A 99 9.19 -0.85 0.61
CA MET A 99 9.75 -1.33 1.87
C MET A 99 11.24 -1.70 1.77
N ASP A 100 11.94 -1.19 0.75
CA ASP A 100 13.38 -1.33 0.53
C ASP A 100 13.83 -2.78 0.32
N LEU A 101 12.94 -3.66 -0.14
CA LEU A 101 13.31 -5.02 -0.54
C LEU A 101 14.02 -5.02 -1.90
N SER A 102 14.98 -5.94 -2.02
CA SER A 102 15.81 -6.07 -3.22
C SER A 102 14.95 -6.31 -4.48
N PRO A 103 15.06 -5.47 -5.52
CA PRO A 103 14.40 -5.71 -6.79
C PRO A 103 14.74 -7.09 -7.40
N ARG A 104 15.97 -7.58 -7.21
CA ARG A 104 16.38 -8.94 -7.62
C ARG A 104 15.51 -9.99 -6.95
N GLY A 105 15.31 -9.89 -5.64
CA GLY A 105 14.50 -10.83 -4.86
C GLY A 105 13.03 -10.78 -5.23
N VAL A 106 12.46 -9.58 -5.43
CA VAL A 106 11.07 -9.43 -5.88
C VAL A 106 10.90 -10.05 -7.26
N MET A 107 11.80 -9.76 -8.21
CA MET A 107 11.69 -10.30 -9.57
C MET A 107 11.90 -11.81 -9.62
N ALA A 108 12.85 -12.34 -8.85
CA ALA A 108 13.09 -13.78 -8.71
C ALA A 108 11.86 -14.50 -8.13
N GLU A 109 11.15 -13.88 -7.18
CA GLU A 109 9.90 -14.45 -6.65
C GLU A 109 8.81 -14.47 -7.73
N LEU A 110 8.66 -13.41 -8.54
CA LEU A 110 7.72 -13.38 -9.65
C LEU A 110 7.97 -14.49 -10.68
N THR A 111 9.23 -14.78 -10.97
CA THR A 111 9.63 -15.80 -11.93
C THR A 111 9.80 -17.20 -11.31
N GLY A 112 9.42 -17.38 -10.03
CA GLY A 112 9.45 -18.68 -9.35
C GLY A 112 10.86 -19.23 -9.15
N ARG A 113 11.84 -18.37 -8.89
CA ARG A 113 13.25 -18.75 -8.68
C ARG A 113 13.62 -18.82 -7.21
N ARG A 114 14.66 -19.61 -6.91
CA ARG A 114 15.13 -19.89 -5.56
C ARG A 114 15.53 -18.64 -4.78
N GLY A 115 16.10 -17.65 -5.45
CA GLY A 115 16.48 -16.35 -4.90
C GLY A 115 15.30 -15.40 -4.62
N GLY A 116 14.07 -15.87 -4.85
CA GLY A 116 12.86 -15.17 -4.48
C GLY A 116 12.73 -14.95 -2.97
N LEU A 117 12.04 -13.88 -2.58
CA LEU A 117 11.87 -13.47 -1.17
C LEU A 117 11.09 -14.48 -0.33
N SER A 118 10.32 -15.35 -0.98
CA SER A 118 9.60 -16.48 -0.39
C SER A 118 10.04 -17.80 -1.06
N LYS A 119 11.33 -17.86 -1.44
CA LYS A 119 12.01 -19.01 -2.06
C LYS A 119 11.38 -19.47 -3.38
N GLY A 120 10.69 -18.57 -4.10
CA GLY A 120 10.02 -18.88 -5.36
C GLY A 120 8.70 -19.64 -5.19
N LYS A 121 8.17 -19.77 -3.97
CA LYS A 121 6.92 -20.50 -3.67
C LYS A 121 5.68 -19.62 -3.74
N GLY A 122 5.83 -18.33 -3.42
CA GLY A 122 4.72 -17.40 -3.28
C GLY A 122 4.27 -16.77 -4.60
N GLY A 123 5.22 -16.59 -5.52
CA GLY A 123 4.96 -15.97 -6.81
C GLY A 123 4.44 -14.54 -6.68
N SER A 124 3.66 -14.11 -7.66
CA SER A 124 3.16 -12.73 -7.75
C SER A 124 2.15 -12.30 -6.70
N MET A 125 1.59 -13.23 -5.93
CA MET A 125 0.48 -12.92 -5.03
C MET A 125 0.77 -13.19 -3.56
N HIS A 126 1.93 -13.75 -3.20
CA HIS A 126 2.19 -14.25 -1.84
C HIS A 126 3.62 -13.95 -1.37
N MET A 127 4.05 -12.69 -1.48
CA MET A 127 5.38 -12.30 -1.02
C MET A 127 5.38 -11.82 0.43
N PHE A 128 6.39 -12.24 1.19
CA PHE A 128 6.49 -11.98 2.62
C PHE A 128 7.91 -11.57 3.03
N SER A 129 8.04 -10.69 4.03
CA SER A 129 9.33 -10.41 4.68
C SER A 129 9.16 -10.12 6.16
N LYS A 130 9.65 -11.05 7.00
CA LYS A 130 9.71 -10.86 8.44
C LYS A 130 10.69 -9.75 8.83
N GLU A 131 11.82 -9.67 8.14
CA GLU A 131 12.88 -8.67 8.40
C GLU A 131 12.37 -7.25 8.22
N LYS A 132 11.59 -7.00 7.16
CA LYS A 132 11.05 -5.68 6.84
C LYS A 132 9.65 -5.44 7.40
N HIS A 133 9.16 -6.32 8.29
CA HIS A 133 7.80 -6.24 8.83
C HIS A 133 6.72 -6.12 7.74
N PHE A 134 6.92 -6.82 6.63
CA PHE A 134 6.03 -6.86 5.48
C PHE A 134 5.28 -8.19 5.42
N TYR A 135 3.97 -8.11 5.58
CA TYR A 135 3.03 -9.22 5.64
C TYR A 135 2.07 -9.12 4.45
N GLY A 136 2.62 -9.02 3.23
CA GLY A 136 1.85 -8.83 2.01
C GLY A 136 1.51 -10.13 1.30
N GLY A 137 0.86 -9.98 0.16
CA GLY A 137 0.57 -11.10 -0.71
C GLY A 137 -0.59 -11.97 -0.20
N HIS A 138 -1.73 -11.35 0.10
CA HIS A 138 -2.95 -12.09 0.40
C HIS A 138 -3.85 -12.21 -0.84
N GLY A 139 -3.96 -13.44 -1.35
CA GLY A 139 -4.84 -13.77 -2.48
C GLY A 139 -6.33 -13.80 -2.14
N ILE A 140 -6.68 -14.05 -0.86
CA ILE A 140 -8.06 -14.03 -0.40
C ILE A 140 -8.49 -12.59 -0.13
N VAL A 141 -9.43 -12.09 -0.93
CA VAL A 141 -9.89 -10.70 -0.89
C VAL A 141 -10.43 -10.34 0.50
N GLY A 142 -9.79 -9.35 1.14
CA GLY A 142 -10.18 -8.80 2.44
C GLY A 142 -9.60 -9.55 3.65
N ALA A 143 -8.97 -10.72 3.46
CA ALA A 143 -8.43 -11.52 4.56
C ALA A 143 -7.28 -10.80 5.29
N GLN A 144 -6.50 -10.01 4.55
CA GLN A 144 -5.41 -9.23 5.11
C GLN A 144 -5.88 -8.16 6.11
N VAL A 145 -7.17 -7.76 6.05
CA VAL A 145 -7.70 -6.70 6.92
C VAL A 145 -7.83 -7.18 8.38
N SER A 146 -8.32 -8.40 8.58
CA SER A 146 -8.40 -9.01 9.91
C SER A 146 -7.01 -9.35 10.45
N LEU A 147 -6.10 -9.80 9.59
CA LEU A 147 -4.70 -10.05 9.95
C LEU A 147 -3.97 -8.76 10.36
N GLY A 148 -4.13 -7.67 9.61
CA GLY A 148 -3.57 -6.35 9.96
C GLY A 148 -4.11 -5.81 11.27
N THR A 149 -5.40 -6.04 11.52
CA THR A 149 -6.02 -5.74 12.83
C THR A 149 -5.37 -6.55 13.95
N GLY A 150 -5.05 -7.82 13.71
CA GLY A 150 -4.29 -8.67 14.64
C GLY A 150 -2.86 -8.18 14.89
N LEU A 151 -2.16 -7.67 13.87
CA LEU A 151 -0.84 -7.05 14.02
C LEU A 151 -0.92 -5.81 14.92
N ALA A 152 -1.92 -4.95 14.72
CA ALA A 152 -2.16 -3.80 15.60
C ALA A 152 -2.53 -4.20 17.03
N PHE A 153 -3.31 -5.28 17.20
CA PHE A 153 -3.57 -5.86 18.52
C PHE A 153 -2.27 -6.28 19.21
N ALA A 154 -1.37 -6.95 18.48
CA ALA A 154 -0.08 -7.36 19.01
C ALA A 154 0.80 -6.16 19.40
N ASN A 155 0.80 -5.08 18.61
CA ASN A 155 1.52 -3.84 18.95
C ASN A 155 0.97 -3.19 20.22
N ARG A 156 -0.36 -3.08 20.32
CA ARG A 156 -1.01 -2.59 21.54
C ARG A 156 -0.70 -3.46 22.75
N TYR A 157 -0.77 -4.78 22.61
CA TYR A 157 -0.52 -5.74 23.69
C TYR A 157 0.91 -5.65 24.22
N ARG A 158 1.89 -5.38 23.33
CA ARG A 158 3.30 -5.22 23.67
C ARG A 158 3.68 -3.80 24.11
N ASP A 159 2.75 -2.85 24.01
CA ASP A 159 2.97 -1.41 24.25
C ASP A 159 4.22 -0.84 23.53
N ASN A 160 4.49 -1.30 22.30
CA ASN A 160 5.68 -0.91 21.54
C ASN A 160 5.49 0.40 20.74
N LYS A 161 4.28 0.96 20.74
CA LYS A 161 3.89 2.16 19.96
C LYS A 161 3.99 1.99 18.44
N ASN A 162 4.13 0.78 17.92
CA ASN A 162 4.15 0.53 16.48
C ASN A 162 2.74 0.55 15.92
N VAL A 163 2.61 0.90 14.64
CA VAL A 163 1.32 0.88 13.93
C VAL A 163 1.28 -0.23 12.88
N SER A 164 0.08 -0.66 12.53
CA SER A 164 -0.15 -1.55 11.38
C SER A 164 -0.82 -0.78 10.25
N LEU A 165 -0.14 -0.67 9.11
CA LEU A 165 -0.71 -0.17 7.87
C LEU A 165 -1.36 -1.33 7.14
N THR A 166 -2.69 -1.29 7.07
CA THR A 166 -3.53 -2.37 6.54
C THR A 166 -4.18 -1.93 5.23
N TYR A 167 -3.60 -2.37 4.13
CA TYR A 167 -4.00 -2.01 2.77
C TYR A 167 -5.04 -2.97 2.19
N PHE A 168 -6.01 -2.42 1.49
CA PHE A 168 -7.01 -3.18 0.76
C PHE A 168 -7.66 -2.31 -0.33
N GLY A 169 -8.13 -2.95 -1.40
CA GLY A 169 -8.80 -2.25 -2.48
C GLY A 169 -10.28 -1.96 -2.19
N ASP A 170 -10.89 -1.12 -3.02
CA ASP A 170 -12.32 -0.83 -3.02
C ASP A 170 -13.20 -2.10 -3.06
N GLY A 171 -12.83 -3.11 -3.86
CA GLY A 171 -13.57 -4.38 -3.88
C GLY A 171 -13.55 -5.13 -2.54
N ALA A 172 -12.43 -5.07 -1.82
CA ALA A 172 -12.26 -5.75 -0.53
C ALA A 172 -13.03 -5.04 0.60
N ALA A 173 -13.25 -3.72 0.49
CA ALA A 173 -14.00 -2.94 1.48
C ALA A 173 -15.47 -3.39 1.67
N ASN A 174 -15.98 -4.22 0.76
CA ASN A 174 -17.33 -4.79 0.84
C ASN A 174 -17.39 -6.16 1.54
N GLN A 175 -16.26 -6.73 1.98
CA GLN A 175 -16.22 -8.03 2.65
C GLN A 175 -16.65 -7.93 4.12
N GLY A 176 -17.45 -8.89 4.60
CA GLY A 176 -17.97 -8.89 5.99
C GLY A 176 -16.87 -8.81 7.06
N GLN A 177 -15.77 -9.54 6.86
CA GLN A 177 -14.62 -9.55 7.76
C GLN A 177 -13.96 -8.16 7.95
N VAL A 178 -14.12 -7.23 7.00
CA VAL A 178 -13.64 -5.85 7.15
C VAL A 178 -14.43 -5.11 8.23
N TYR A 179 -15.75 -5.28 8.25
CA TYR A 179 -16.64 -4.67 9.25
C TYR A 179 -16.41 -5.27 10.64
N GLU A 180 -16.20 -6.59 10.72
CA GLU A 180 -15.81 -7.25 11.97
C GLU A 180 -14.48 -6.70 12.51
N SER A 181 -13.50 -6.48 11.61
CA SER A 181 -12.21 -5.89 11.96
C SER A 181 -12.36 -4.47 12.49
N PHE A 182 -13.17 -3.62 11.85
CA PHE A 182 -13.46 -2.26 12.30
C PHE A 182 -14.07 -2.24 13.70
N ASN A 183 -15.05 -3.11 13.96
CA ASN A 183 -15.66 -3.22 15.28
C ASN A 183 -14.63 -3.50 16.37
N MET A 184 -13.76 -4.49 16.13
CA MET A 184 -12.74 -4.90 17.10
C MET A 184 -11.65 -3.83 17.28
N ALA A 185 -11.20 -3.22 16.19
CA ALA A 185 -10.20 -2.15 16.22
C ALA A 185 -10.68 -0.92 16.99
N SER A 186 -11.94 -0.52 16.78
CA SER A 186 -12.54 0.60 17.49
C SER A 186 -12.75 0.28 18.98
N LEU A 187 -13.37 -0.86 19.28
CA LEU A 187 -13.63 -1.32 20.64
C LEU A 187 -12.35 -1.34 21.49
N TRP A 188 -11.28 -1.84 20.90
CA TRP A 188 -10.00 -1.97 21.59
C TRP A 188 -9.03 -0.82 21.29
N LYS A 189 -9.45 0.27 20.63
CA LYS A 189 -8.58 1.40 20.25
C LYS A 189 -7.23 0.94 19.72
N LEU A 190 -7.24 0.08 18.70
CA LEU A 190 -6.02 -0.50 18.13
C LEU A 190 -5.26 0.52 17.25
N PRO A 191 -3.93 0.48 17.23
CA PRO A 191 -3.09 1.33 16.38
C PRO A 191 -3.04 0.80 14.93
N VAL A 192 -4.19 0.75 14.25
CA VAL A 192 -4.32 0.29 12.86
C VAL A 192 -4.77 1.44 11.97
N ILE A 193 -4.06 1.60 10.84
CA ILE A 193 -4.44 2.51 9.76
C ILE A 193 -5.01 1.66 8.64
N TYR A 194 -6.30 1.80 8.38
CA TYR A 194 -6.97 1.12 7.28
C TYR A 194 -6.85 1.96 6.01
N ILE A 195 -6.09 1.47 5.05
CA ILE A 195 -5.76 2.20 3.82
C ILE A 195 -6.52 1.57 2.68
N ILE A 196 -7.50 2.31 2.17
CA ILE A 196 -8.36 1.87 1.08
C ILE A 196 -7.81 2.45 -0.21
N GLU A 197 -7.25 1.60 -1.06
CA GLU A 197 -6.81 1.98 -2.39
C GLU A 197 -8.00 1.97 -3.34
N ASN A 198 -8.71 3.10 -3.43
CA ASN A 198 -9.85 3.25 -4.30
C ASN A 198 -9.38 3.56 -5.73
N ASN A 199 -9.07 2.50 -6.48
CA ASN A 199 -8.69 2.58 -7.89
C ASN A 199 -9.88 2.48 -8.86
N ARG A 200 -11.10 2.69 -8.34
CA ARG A 200 -12.41 2.71 -9.03
C ARG A 200 -12.99 1.37 -9.47
N TYR A 201 -12.21 0.28 -9.47
CA TYR A 201 -12.63 -0.99 -10.07
C TYR A 201 -12.16 -2.23 -9.31
N ALA A 202 -13.14 -2.99 -8.80
CA ALA A 202 -12.97 -4.37 -8.35
C ALA A 202 -13.04 -5.34 -9.54
N MET A 203 -11.88 -5.73 -10.07
CA MET A 203 -11.76 -6.38 -11.38
C MET A 203 -12.42 -5.50 -12.46
N GLY A 204 -13.63 -5.86 -12.92
CA GLY A 204 -14.43 -5.08 -13.87
C GLY A 204 -15.69 -4.42 -13.30
N THR A 205 -15.92 -4.51 -11.98
CA THR A 205 -17.07 -3.89 -11.32
C THR A 205 -16.68 -2.53 -10.78
N SER A 206 -17.33 -1.46 -11.25
CA SER A 206 -17.06 -0.11 -10.75
C SER A 206 -17.60 0.10 -9.33
N VAL A 207 -17.00 1.02 -8.58
CA VAL A 207 -17.46 1.41 -7.23
C VAL A 207 -18.94 1.79 -7.20
N SER A 208 -19.38 2.60 -8.16
CA SER A 208 -20.79 3.05 -8.28
C SER A 208 -21.79 1.91 -8.50
N ARG A 209 -21.34 0.74 -8.94
CA ARG A 209 -22.16 -0.45 -9.15
C ARG A 209 -22.12 -1.44 -8.00
N SER A 210 -21.13 -1.34 -7.12
CA SER A 210 -20.89 -2.31 -6.04
C SER A 210 -21.14 -1.75 -4.65
N SER A 211 -21.29 -0.43 -4.51
CA SER A 211 -21.31 0.24 -3.21
C SER A 211 -22.41 1.30 -3.14
N ALA A 212 -23.21 1.25 -2.08
CA ALA A 212 -24.26 2.24 -1.81
C ALA A 212 -23.69 3.55 -1.28
N GLU A 213 -22.65 3.47 -0.46
CA GLU A 213 -21.80 4.61 -0.07
C GLU A 213 -20.51 4.53 -0.89
N THR A 214 -20.27 5.56 -1.71
CA THR A 214 -19.14 5.63 -2.65
C THR A 214 -17.96 6.43 -2.09
N ASP A 215 -18.17 7.20 -1.04
CA ASP A 215 -17.09 7.78 -0.22
C ASP A 215 -16.66 6.75 0.81
N PHE A 216 -15.55 6.05 0.54
CA PHE A 216 -15.13 4.96 1.40
C PHE A 216 -14.46 5.45 2.70
N SER A 217 -14.16 6.74 2.82
CA SER A 217 -13.77 7.32 4.10
C SER A 217 -14.89 7.20 5.15
N HIS A 218 -16.16 7.14 4.72
CA HIS A 218 -17.30 6.95 5.61
C HIS A 218 -17.50 5.52 6.11
N ARG A 219 -16.75 4.52 5.61
CA ARG A 219 -16.97 3.09 5.96
C ARG A 219 -16.82 2.79 7.45
N GLY A 220 -16.06 3.61 8.17
CA GLY A 220 -15.84 3.48 9.61
C GLY A 220 -16.91 4.14 10.49
N ALA A 221 -17.85 4.90 9.92
CA ALA A 221 -18.72 5.80 10.68
C ALA A 221 -19.58 5.08 11.73
N SER A 222 -20.16 3.92 11.38
CA SER A 222 -20.97 3.10 12.29
C SER A 222 -20.15 2.51 13.45
N PHE A 223 -18.83 2.44 13.31
CA PHE A 223 -17.90 1.92 14.32
C PHE A 223 -17.15 3.05 15.05
N LYS A 224 -17.50 4.32 14.83
CA LYS A 224 -16.78 5.48 15.39
C LYS A 224 -15.32 5.58 14.95
N ILE A 225 -14.97 5.02 13.78
CA ILE A 225 -13.64 5.17 13.20
C ILE A 225 -13.68 6.38 12.26
N PRO A 226 -12.88 7.44 12.52
CA PRO A 226 -12.81 8.56 11.61
C PRO A 226 -12.15 8.14 10.28
N GLY A 227 -12.54 8.79 9.19
CA GLY A 227 -11.99 8.54 7.87
C GLY A 227 -11.70 9.83 7.12
N ILE A 228 -10.71 9.77 6.23
CA ILE A 228 -10.25 10.91 5.44
C ILE A 228 -10.09 10.48 3.98
N GLN A 229 -10.64 11.23 3.04
CA GLN A 229 -10.31 11.09 1.62
C GLN A 229 -8.99 11.81 1.33
N VAL A 230 -8.10 11.13 0.60
CA VAL A 230 -6.77 11.63 0.25
C VAL A 230 -6.61 11.53 -1.26
N ASP A 231 -6.03 12.55 -1.89
CA ASP A 231 -5.56 12.43 -3.27
C ASP A 231 -4.38 11.43 -3.30
N GLY A 232 -4.69 10.19 -3.67
CA GLY A 232 -3.71 9.10 -3.76
C GLY A 232 -2.76 9.24 -4.96
N MET A 233 -2.97 10.24 -5.82
CA MET A 233 -2.10 10.55 -6.95
C MET A 233 -1.06 11.63 -6.61
N ASP A 234 -1.17 12.33 -5.47
CA ASP A 234 -0.16 13.28 -5.00
C ASP A 234 0.58 12.74 -3.78
N VAL A 235 1.86 12.36 -3.98
CA VAL A 235 2.71 11.80 -2.92
C VAL A 235 2.85 12.73 -1.70
N ARG A 236 2.74 14.05 -1.86
CA ARG A 236 2.79 15.01 -0.75
C ARG A 236 1.51 15.02 0.08
N ALA A 237 0.36 14.88 -0.57
CA ALA A 237 -0.93 14.72 0.10
C ALA A 237 -0.96 13.39 0.88
N VAL A 238 -0.49 12.31 0.24
CA VAL A 238 -0.35 11.00 0.88
C VAL A 238 0.57 11.06 2.09
N LYS A 239 1.76 11.67 1.99
CA LYS A 239 2.69 11.81 3.12
C LYS A 239 2.04 12.56 4.30
N SER A 240 1.34 13.65 4.03
CA SER A 240 0.68 14.42 5.09
C SER A 240 -0.41 13.61 5.80
N ALA A 241 -1.20 12.85 5.04
CA ALA A 241 -2.19 11.95 5.60
C ALA A 241 -1.55 10.80 6.39
N ALA A 242 -0.41 10.29 5.93
CA ALA A 242 0.37 9.26 6.61
C ALA A 242 0.91 9.75 7.96
N ASP A 243 1.46 10.96 8.02
CA ASP A 243 1.95 11.59 9.25
C ASP A 243 0.81 11.74 10.26
N LEU A 244 -0.32 12.32 9.83
CA LEU A 244 -1.50 12.47 10.67
C LEU A 244 -1.98 11.10 11.20
N ALA A 245 -2.06 10.09 10.34
CA ALA A 245 -2.59 8.78 10.68
C ALA A 245 -1.69 8.00 11.65
N THR A 246 -0.38 8.03 11.41
CA THR A 246 0.60 7.38 12.27
C THR A 246 0.65 8.06 13.63
N GLU A 247 0.72 9.39 13.70
CA GLU A 247 0.66 10.15 14.95
C GLU A 247 -0.65 9.89 15.73
N TRP A 248 -1.79 9.90 15.03
CA TRP A 248 -3.10 9.60 15.61
C TRP A 248 -3.13 8.23 16.30
N CYS A 249 -2.68 7.20 15.60
CA CYS A 249 -2.66 5.83 16.11
C CYS A 249 -1.68 5.69 17.28
N ARG A 250 -0.47 6.27 17.17
CA ARG A 250 0.54 6.23 18.25
C ARG A 250 0.12 6.98 19.50
N ALA A 251 -0.65 8.06 19.36
CA ALA A 251 -1.26 8.78 20.48
C ALA A 251 -2.36 7.98 21.21
N GLY A 252 -2.72 6.79 20.72
CA GLY A 252 -3.72 5.92 21.33
C GLY A 252 -5.16 6.35 21.06
N ASN A 253 -5.39 7.16 20.03
CA ASN A 253 -6.73 7.58 19.61
C ASN A 253 -7.52 6.45 18.92
N GLY A 254 -6.86 5.32 18.64
CA GLY A 254 -7.45 4.16 18.00
C GLY A 254 -7.27 4.18 16.48
N PRO A 255 -8.11 3.44 15.73
CA PRO A 255 -7.94 3.27 14.29
C PRO A 255 -8.26 4.56 13.51
N LEU A 256 -7.76 4.63 12.28
CA LEU A 256 -8.10 5.65 11.30
C LEU A 256 -8.28 5.02 9.90
N ILE A 257 -9.23 5.51 9.12
CA ILE A 257 -9.38 5.14 7.70
C ILE A 257 -8.78 6.23 6.82
N LEU A 258 -7.97 5.83 5.84
CA LEU A 258 -7.53 6.67 4.73
C LEU A 258 -8.08 6.09 3.44
N GLU A 259 -8.94 6.85 2.74
CA GLU A 259 -9.38 6.49 1.40
C GLU A 259 -8.48 7.19 0.37
N MET A 260 -7.58 6.42 -0.22
CA MET A 260 -6.67 6.88 -1.26
C MET A 260 -7.39 6.88 -2.60
N GLN A 261 -7.77 8.06 -3.08
CA GLN A 261 -8.34 8.24 -4.42
C GLN A 261 -7.21 8.04 -5.44
N THR A 262 -7.18 6.90 -6.12
CA THR A 262 -6.11 6.55 -7.05
C THR A 262 -6.68 5.91 -8.31
N TYR A 263 -5.84 5.39 -9.20
CA TYR A 263 -6.30 4.79 -10.45
C TYR A 263 -5.37 3.69 -10.95
N ARG A 264 -5.96 2.57 -11.39
CA ARG A 264 -5.21 1.42 -11.91
C ARG A 264 -5.05 1.54 -13.43
N TYR A 265 -3.85 1.81 -13.94
CA TYR A 265 -3.68 2.00 -15.40
C TYR A 265 -3.73 0.71 -16.23
N ARG A 266 -3.41 -0.43 -15.62
CA ARG A 266 -3.49 -1.75 -16.27
C ARG A 266 -4.79 -2.48 -15.94
N GLY A 267 -5.09 -3.54 -16.67
CA GLY A 267 -6.18 -4.46 -16.31
C GLY A 267 -6.02 -4.98 -14.89
N HIS A 268 -7.03 -5.70 -14.41
CA HIS A 268 -7.01 -6.28 -13.08
C HIS A 268 -5.72 -7.07 -12.83
N SER A 269 -5.43 -7.98 -13.74
CA SER A 269 -4.18 -8.73 -13.91
C SER A 269 -3.67 -8.54 -15.35
N MET A 270 -2.46 -9.04 -15.64
CA MET A 270 -1.92 -9.06 -17.00
C MET A 270 -2.75 -9.88 -18.00
N SER A 271 -3.59 -10.80 -17.53
CA SER A 271 -4.53 -11.56 -18.38
C SER A 271 -5.87 -10.86 -18.60
N ASP A 272 -6.17 -9.77 -17.89
CA ASP A 272 -7.43 -9.03 -18.02
C ASP A 272 -7.33 -7.94 -19.12
N PRO A 273 -8.12 -8.02 -20.20
CA PRO A 273 -8.11 -7.04 -21.28
C PRO A 273 -8.77 -5.69 -20.92
N ALA A 274 -9.36 -5.56 -19.73
CA ALA A 274 -9.93 -4.31 -19.20
C ALA A 274 -11.07 -3.69 -20.04
N LYS A 275 -11.93 -4.52 -20.65
CA LYS A 275 -13.03 -4.08 -21.56
C LYS A 275 -14.18 -3.31 -20.88
N TYR A 276 -14.14 -3.13 -19.57
CA TYR A 276 -15.20 -2.49 -18.76
C TYR A 276 -15.00 -0.99 -18.54
N ARG A 277 -13.99 -0.39 -19.17
CA ARG A 277 -13.67 1.04 -19.09
C ARG A 277 -13.06 1.52 -20.40
N SER A 278 -13.18 2.82 -20.68
CA SER A 278 -12.75 3.37 -21.96
C SER A 278 -11.25 3.65 -21.98
N LYS A 279 -10.65 3.68 -23.18
CA LYS A 279 -9.24 4.05 -23.32
C LYS A 279 -9.03 5.53 -22.99
N GLU A 280 -10.03 6.34 -23.30
CA GLU A 280 -10.08 7.78 -23.07
C GLU A 280 -10.05 8.11 -21.58
N GLU A 281 -10.80 7.36 -20.75
CA GLU A 281 -10.78 7.51 -19.30
C GLU A 281 -9.38 7.26 -18.72
N VAL A 282 -8.76 6.14 -19.12
CA VAL A 282 -7.41 5.78 -18.66
C VAL A 282 -6.37 6.80 -19.14
N GLN A 283 -6.46 7.23 -20.40
CA GLN A 283 -5.54 8.21 -20.97
C GLN A 283 -5.67 9.56 -20.27
N LYS A 284 -6.90 10.02 -20.00
CA LYS A 284 -7.16 11.27 -19.29
C LYS A 284 -6.53 11.24 -17.90
N MET A 285 -6.78 10.19 -17.12
CA MET A 285 -6.17 10.03 -15.80
C MET A 285 -4.64 10.06 -15.88
N ARG A 286 -4.04 9.38 -16.86
CA ARG A 286 -2.60 9.33 -17.03
C ARG A 286 -1.99 10.68 -17.46
N SER A 287 -2.65 11.44 -18.33
CA SER A 287 -2.13 12.72 -18.80
C SER A 287 -2.29 13.84 -17.78
N GLU A 288 -3.36 13.80 -16.99
CA GLU A 288 -3.71 14.90 -16.07
C GLU A 288 -3.23 14.66 -14.64
N HIS A 289 -3.08 13.40 -14.23
CA HIS A 289 -2.90 13.04 -12.82
C HIS A 289 -1.78 12.01 -12.56
N ASP A 290 -0.93 11.62 -13.51
CA ASP A 290 0.13 10.64 -13.22
C ASP A 290 1.06 11.11 -12.08
N PRO A 291 1.21 10.32 -11.00
CA PRO A 291 1.93 10.75 -9.79
C PRO A 291 3.40 11.08 -10.05
N ILE A 292 4.03 10.38 -11.01
CA ILE A 292 5.43 10.57 -11.36
C ILE A 292 5.60 11.86 -12.16
N GLU A 293 4.71 12.12 -13.11
CA GLU A 293 4.74 13.34 -13.92
C GLU A 293 4.44 14.59 -13.09
N GLN A 294 3.56 14.49 -12.08
CA GLN A 294 3.31 15.57 -11.13
C GLN A 294 4.59 15.95 -10.35
N VAL A 295 5.31 14.96 -9.82
CA VAL A 295 6.59 15.20 -9.13
C VAL A 295 7.64 15.78 -10.09
N ARG A 296 7.74 15.22 -11.31
CA ARG A 296 8.65 15.72 -12.35
C ARG A 296 8.40 17.19 -12.67
N ALA A 297 7.14 17.57 -12.89
CA ALA A 297 6.77 18.96 -13.16
C ALA A 297 7.20 19.89 -12.01
N ARG A 298 6.93 19.50 -10.76
CA ARG A 298 7.34 20.29 -9.59
C ARG A 298 8.85 20.44 -9.47
N LEU A 299 9.64 19.40 -9.77
CA LEU A 299 11.10 19.45 -9.77
C LEU A 299 11.65 20.43 -10.81
N LEU A 300 11.07 20.45 -12.00
CA LEU A 300 11.46 21.35 -13.10
C LEU A 300 11.04 22.81 -12.80
N ASP A 301 9.79 23.01 -12.36
CA ASP A 301 9.25 24.35 -12.06
C ASP A 301 10.03 25.04 -10.95
N LYS A 302 10.40 24.29 -9.91
CA LYS A 302 11.24 24.80 -8.81
C LYS A 302 12.72 24.89 -9.16
N LYS A 303 13.13 24.46 -10.36
CA LYS A 303 14.54 24.36 -10.80
C LYS A 303 15.39 23.54 -9.83
N TRP A 304 14.77 22.52 -9.23
CA TRP A 304 15.44 21.60 -8.31
C TRP A 304 16.16 20.49 -9.06
N ALA A 305 15.72 20.16 -10.27
CA ALA A 305 16.45 19.33 -11.20
C ALA A 305 16.24 19.83 -12.63
N SER A 306 17.18 19.49 -13.50
CA SER A 306 17.10 19.65 -14.95
C SER A 306 16.53 18.39 -15.59
N GLU A 307 16.09 18.54 -16.84
CA GLU A 307 15.64 17.41 -17.67
C GLU A 307 16.69 16.29 -17.75
N ASP A 308 17.96 16.64 -17.89
CA ASP A 308 19.03 15.66 -18.06
C ASP A 308 19.37 14.94 -16.74
N GLU A 309 19.28 15.62 -15.60
CA GLU A 309 19.37 14.98 -14.28
C GLU A 309 18.22 13.98 -14.09
N LEU A 310 16.98 14.34 -14.45
CA LEU A 310 15.83 13.44 -14.30
C LEU A 310 15.90 12.24 -15.25
N LYS A 311 16.43 12.42 -16.47
CA LYS A 311 16.73 11.31 -17.39
C LYS A 311 17.82 10.40 -16.84
N ALA A 312 18.84 10.95 -16.18
CA ALA A 312 19.88 10.15 -15.55
C ALA A 312 19.30 9.27 -14.43
N VAL A 313 18.39 9.80 -13.61
CA VAL A 313 17.66 9.01 -12.60
C VAL A 313 16.85 7.88 -13.23
N ASP A 314 16.06 8.16 -14.29
CA ASP A 314 15.29 7.12 -14.99
C ASP A 314 16.20 6.05 -15.61
N LYS A 315 17.35 6.45 -16.18
CA LYS A 315 18.35 5.50 -16.71
C LYS A 315 18.87 4.59 -15.60
N GLU A 316 19.29 5.15 -14.47
CA GLU A 316 19.81 4.37 -13.34
C GLU A 316 18.78 3.37 -12.82
N VAL A 317 17.52 3.81 -12.68
CA VAL A 317 16.42 2.92 -12.27
C VAL A 317 16.21 1.79 -13.30
N ARG A 318 16.26 2.10 -14.60
CA ARG A 318 16.16 1.07 -15.65
C ARG A 318 17.30 0.07 -15.58
N ASP A 319 18.52 0.53 -15.28
CA ASP A 319 19.68 -0.34 -15.11
C ASP A 319 19.47 -1.29 -13.92
N ILE A 320 18.96 -0.80 -12.78
CA ILE A 320 18.58 -1.64 -11.61
C ILE A 320 17.52 -2.68 -11.98
N VAL A 321 16.50 -2.29 -12.74
CA VAL A 321 15.42 -3.20 -13.14
C VAL A 321 15.90 -4.22 -14.17
N ALA A 322 16.79 -3.83 -15.08
CA ALA A 322 17.40 -4.73 -16.05
C ALA A 322 18.24 -5.79 -15.33
N ASP A 323 19.05 -5.38 -14.37
CA ASP A 323 19.82 -6.27 -13.50
C ASP A 323 18.93 -7.24 -12.71
N ALA A 324 17.82 -6.77 -12.15
CA ALA A 324 16.85 -7.63 -11.47
C ALA A 324 16.23 -8.69 -12.41
N ALA A 325 15.88 -8.29 -13.64
CA ALA A 325 15.35 -9.20 -14.64
C ALA A 325 16.39 -10.20 -15.14
N GLU A 326 17.65 -9.79 -15.32
CA GLU A 326 18.74 -10.68 -15.70
C GLU A 326 19.05 -11.69 -14.59
N PHE A 327 19.13 -11.23 -13.34
CA PHE A 327 19.28 -12.11 -12.18
C PHE A 327 18.16 -13.17 -12.14
N ALA A 328 16.91 -12.75 -12.22
CA ALA A 328 15.74 -13.64 -12.14
C ALA A 328 15.61 -14.63 -13.32
N GLN A 329 16.21 -14.33 -14.48
CA GLN A 329 16.23 -15.25 -15.62
C GLN A 329 17.35 -16.29 -15.52
N ASN A 330 18.46 -15.96 -14.84
CA ASN A 330 19.62 -16.83 -14.68
C ASN A 330 19.67 -17.56 -13.33
N ASP A 331 18.88 -17.12 -12.35
CA ASP A 331 18.78 -17.77 -11.05
C ASP A 331 18.12 -19.15 -11.18
N ALA A 332 18.58 -20.09 -10.35
CA ALA A 332 18.13 -21.46 -10.40
C ALA A 332 16.67 -21.61 -9.95
N GLU A 333 15.98 -22.60 -10.49
CA GLU A 333 14.72 -23.06 -9.92
C GLU A 333 14.94 -23.59 -8.49
N PRO A 334 13.94 -23.48 -7.60
CA PRO A 334 13.98 -24.14 -6.31
C PRO A 334 14.17 -25.65 -6.50
N ASP A 335 14.96 -26.27 -5.63
CA ASP A 335 15.08 -27.73 -5.62
C ASP A 335 13.69 -28.35 -5.31
N PRO A 336 13.28 -29.45 -5.97
CA PRO A 336 11.98 -30.09 -5.70
C PRO A 336 11.73 -30.42 -4.22
N SER A 337 12.77 -30.61 -3.41
CA SER A 337 12.65 -30.80 -1.97
C SER A 337 12.02 -29.61 -1.23
N GLU A 338 12.09 -28.39 -1.77
CA GLU A 338 11.44 -27.20 -1.21
C GLU A 338 9.91 -27.33 -1.13
N LEU A 339 9.29 -28.21 -1.93
CA LEU A 339 7.85 -28.50 -1.82
C LEU A 339 7.43 -29.02 -0.44
N TRP A 340 8.37 -29.62 0.30
CA TRP A 340 8.12 -30.26 1.59
C TRP A 340 8.59 -29.44 2.79
N THR A 341 9.16 -28.26 2.55
CA THR A 341 9.66 -27.36 3.60
C THR A 341 8.61 -26.29 3.92
N ASP A 342 8.64 -25.77 5.16
CA ASP A 342 7.78 -24.66 5.62
C ASP A 342 6.25 -24.95 5.62
N ILE A 343 5.84 -26.23 5.65
CA ILE A 343 4.42 -26.65 5.74
C ILE A 343 3.87 -26.53 7.18
N VAL A 344 4.74 -26.73 8.16
CA VAL A 344 4.43 -26.65 9.60
C VAL A 344 5.41 -25.71 10.30
N LEU A 345 5.02 -25.22 11.48
CA LEU A 345 5.84 -24.31 12.31
C LEU A 345 7.06 -24.99 12.92
#